data_AF-Q111R8-F1
#
_entry.id   AF-Q111R8-F1
#
_cell.length_a   1.000
_cell.length_b   1.000
_cell.length_c   1.000
_cell.angle_alpha   90.00
_cell.angle_beta   90.00
_cell.angle_gamma   90.00
#
_symmetry.space_group_name_H-M   'P 1'
#
loop_
_entity.id
_entity.type
_entity.pdbx_description
1 polymer ?
#
loop_
_entity_poly.entity_id
_entity_poly.type
_entity_poly.pdbx_seq_one_letter_code
_entity_poly.pdbx_strand_id
1 'polypeptide(L)'
;MFLQSSTKYISPELNNLADKIEKDSPGISVFAARQFCYKLYQTPVQIEIIKERDLNILEEFILRASIEFNPPPTEVELAQILKLDPIFIQNTTNTLQSLQTLTITPSDSRISITSEGKEFYTKGSLPQPPENKIIYAITNPLSEEINWQLSGLNSKSPELPNLADFITFENTTPEIANFTIEELKKEIIDSNLGIYLPESGKIIRDIFVNTDGEKSIWKAISILVIFDIIEEKLILQAREGNKILERVSNQLQEMIERGEILLNELCGLPPESIASQTESILDLKNQKVEERLQKIRQQGIEIIKQTREQGKKKLPKKSEFILLRDREIRPEFLSTLKAATQQILIYSPWVTEEVVDEEFIQLLQKLANNGVWILMGYGIAEKQEKETQAMSPKVEEKLLTIRTPEDLPAAQIFWLGNSHAKEVLVDRKVHLSGSHNWLSYRGDRGFRGETAYRVTNLDTVGSAYEYLQARFQFHAKNLWESAVSSRDINLAVQSVCIWGALGMAEMAFQELQYHNWIELFPMWLKVVIQGLRSKQILLDEQIFKQAISWLNIVDTSYQNIQDLRSGWQGVIGEIARQNSQAALNLLNEVAWAEFIRLEISLTDTPEKFIKTLN
;
A
#
# COMPACT_ATOMS: atom_id res chain seq x y z
N MET A 1 4.08 26.02 -1.54
CA MET A 1 4.67 26.46 -0.26
C MET A 1 4.15 25.47 0.77
N PHE A 2 4.97 24.49 1.14
CA PHE A 2 4.56 23.37 2.01
C PHE A 2 4.03 23.92 3.34
N LEU A 3 2.99 23.27 3.87
CA LEU A 3 2.37 23.58 5.16
C LEU A 3 3.46 23.70 6.22
N GLN A 4 3.81 24.93 6.57
CA GLN A 4 4.75 25.27 7.64
C GLN A 4 4.17 25.00 9.04
N SER A 5 3.08 24.24 9.15
CA SER A 5 2.40 24.00 10.44
C SER A 5 1.83 22.59 10.60
N SER A 6 2.50 21.55 10.10
CA SER A 6 2.40 20.23 10.72
C SER A 6 3.45 20.16 11.82
N THR A 7 3.04 20.11 13.08
CA THR A 7 3.96 19.91 14.20
C THR A 7 4.72 18.61 13.99
N LYS A 8 6.04 18.69 13.72
CA LYS A 8 6.92 17.53 13.62
C LYS A 8 7.37 17.11 15.02
N TYR A 9 7.40 15.81 15.28
CA TYR A 9 7.78 15.24 16.59
C TYR A 9 9.16 14.58 16.50
N ILE A 10 10.18 15.41 16.27
CA ILE A 10 11.57 14.98 16.04
C ILE A 10 12.40 15.35 17.26
N SER A 11 13.07 14.37 17.87
CA SER A 11 14.02 14.63 18.96
C SER A 11 15.14 15.56 18.47
N PRO A 12 15.56 16.57 19.26
CA PRO A 12 16.47 17.63 18.80
C PRO A 12 17.75 17.16 18.10
N GLU A 13 18.32 16.06 18.60
CA GLU A 13 19.53 15.41 18.10
C GLU A 13 19.37 14.78 16.70
N LEU A 14 18.14 14.54 16.24
CA LEU A 14 17.84 13.96 14.93
C LEU A 14 17.40 14.99 13.88
N ASN A 15 17.26 16.27 14.23
CA ASN A 15 16.83 17.32 13.29
C ASN A 15 17.74 17.39 12.06
N ASN A 16 19.06 17.41 12.25
CA ASN A 16 20.02 17.45 11.13
C ASN A 16 19.91 16.23 10.21
N LEU A 17 19.61 15.05 10.77
CA LEU A 17 19.42 13.83 9.99
C LEU A 17 18.11 13.90 9.22
N ALA A 18 17.03 14.35 9.85
CA ALA A 18 15.73 14.52 9.21
C ALA A 18 15.79 15.53 8.05
N ASP A 19 16.38 16.70 8.27
CA ASP A 19 16.55 17.74 7.25
C ASP A 19 17.38 17.22 6.06
N LYS A 20 18.43 16.43 6.35
CA LYS A 20 19.25 15.80 5.32
C LYS A 20 18.43 14.80 4.50
N ILE A 21 17.65 13.94 5.14
CA ILE A 21 16.79 12.95 4.49
C ILE A 21 15.78 13.63 3.56
N GLU A 22 15.07 14.66 4.05
CA GLU A 22 14.10 15.40 3.24
C GLU A 22 14.75 16.15 2.07
N LYS A 23 15.97 16.66 2.26
CA LYS A 23 16.72 17.35 1.21
C LYS A 23 17.24 16.40 0.14
N ASP A 24 17.77 15.25 0.55
CA ASP A 24 18.40 14.27 -0.34
C ASP A 24 17.36 13.46 -1.12
N SER A 25 16.09 13.45 -0.70
CA SER A 25 15.01 12.71 -1.33
C SER A 25 13.75 13.58 -1.47
N PRO A 26 13.63 14.33 -2.58
CA PRO A 26 12.42 15.08 -2.87
C PRO A 26 11.20 14.13 -2.90
N GLY A 27 10.19 14.41 -2.07
CA GLY A 27 9.01 13.55 -1.96
C GLY A 27 8.95 12.71 -0.69
N ILE A 28 9.86 12.87 0.27
CA ILE A 28 9.69 12.29 1.61
C ILE A 28 9.64 13.38 2.68
N SER A 29 8.86 13.15 3.74
CA SER A 29 8.85 14.00 4.93
C SER A 29 9.03 13.17 6.19
N VAL A 30 9.97 13.57 7.05
CA VAL A 30 10.17 12.98 8.36
C VAL A 30 9.15 13.60 9.32
N PHE A 31 8.22 12.77 9.77
CA PHE A 31 7.10 13.18 10.59
C PHE A 31 7.43 13.12 12.10
N ALA A 32 8.07 12.03 12.51
CA ALA A 32 8.55 11.84 13.87
C ALA A 32 9.90 11.12 13.86
N ALA A 33 10.73 11.38 14.86
CA ALA A 33 11.98 10.65 15.04
C ALA A 33 12.37 10.63 16.51
N ARG A 34 12.78 9.46 17.01
CA ARG A 34 13.22 9.26 18.38
C ARG A 34 14.43 8.35 18.45
N GLN A 35 15.34 8.64 19.37
CA GLN A 35 16.52 7.82 19.61
C GLN A 35 16.31 6.89 20.82
N PHE A 36 16.82 5.66 20.68
CA PHE A 36 16.77 4.60 21.68
C PHE A 36 18.16 3.99 21.85
N CYS A 37 18.32 3.15 22.88
CA CYS A 37 19.45 2.25 23.02
C CYS A 37 19.02 0.78 22.97
N TYR A 38 19.93 -0.09 22.53
CA TYR A 38 19.78 -1.55 22.57
C TYR A 38 21.12 -2.19 22.95
N LYS A 39 21.06 -3.46 23.39
CA LYS A 39 22.23 -4.22 23.83
C LYS A 39 22.79 -5.07 22.70
N LEU A 40 24.10 -5.00 22.53
CA LEU A 40 24.92 -5.98 21.83
C LEU A 40 25.60 -6.89 22.87
N TYR A 41 25.98 -8.09 22.46
CA TYR A 41 26.76 -9.01 23.29
C TYR A 41 28.14 -9.18 22.69
N GLN A 42 29.16 -9.00 23.51
CA GLN A 42 30.56 -9.20 23.14
C GLN A 42 31.12 -10.39 23.87
N THR A 43 31.46 -11.45 23.14
CA THR A 43 32.02 -12.69 23.68
C THR A 43 33.48 -12.83 23.24
N PRO A 44 34.45 -12.88 24.17
CA PRO A 44 35.84 -13.14 23.83
C PRO A 44 36.04 -14.58 23.32
N VAL A 45 36.79 -14.73 22.24
CA VAL A 45 37.13 -16.02 21.63
C VAL A 45 38.63 -16.11 21.46
N GLN A 46 39.25 -17.12 22.08
CA GLN A 46 40.67 -17.39 21.94
C GLN A 46 40.89 -18.34 20.77
N ILE A 47 41.87 -18.02 19.91
CA ILE A 47 42.23 -18.79 18.72
C ILE A 47 43.67 -19.23 18.85
N GLU A 48 43.91 -20.51 18.62
CA GLU A 48 45.24 -21.09 18.51
C GLU A 48 45.65 -21.15 17.03
N ILE A 49 46.72 -20.43 16.67
CA ILE A 49 47.22 -20.33 15.29
C ILE A 49 48.55 -21.07 15.18
N ILE A 50 48.65 -22.00 14.24
CA ILE A 50 49.92 -22.62 13.85
C ILE A 50 50.41 -21.92 12.59
N LYS A 51 51.71 -21.64 12.53
CA LYS A 51 52.36 -21.15 11.31
C LYS A 51 53.26 -22.22 10.74
N GLU A 52 53.13 -22.53 9.47
CA GLU A 52 54.09 -23.35 8.77
C GLU A 52 55.26 -22.49 8.27
N ARG A 53 56.46 -23.06 8.27
CA ARG A 53 57.66 -22.48 7.65
C ARG A 53 58.36 -23.52 6.79
N ASP A 54 59.17 -23.05 5.86
CA ASP A 54 60.02 -23.93 5.07
C ASP A 54 60.97 -24.73 5.98
N LEU A 55 61.21 -25.98 5.58
CA LEU A 55 62.28 -26.80 6.11
C LEU A 55 63.62 -26.09 5.87
N ASN A 56 64.47 -26.02 6.90
CA ASN A 56 65.86 -25.75 6.62
C ASN A 56 66.55 -27.01 6.09
N ILE A 57 67.71 -26.83 5.45
CA ILE A 57 68.47 -27.92 4.79
C ILE A 57 68.74 -29.08 5.75
N LEU A 58 69.00 -28.79 7.03
CA LEU A 58 69.33 -29.81 8.02
C LEU A 58 68.10 -30.62 8.45
N GLU A 59 66.96 -29.95 8.64
CA GLU A 59 65.68 -30.58 8.95
C GLU A 59 65.19 -31.47 7.81
N GLU A 60 65.28 -30.98 6.57
CA GLU A 60 64.94 -31.75 5.37
C GLU A 60 65.80 -33.01 5.29
N PHE A 61 67.11 -32.88 5.49
CA PHE A 61 68.02 -34.01 5.44
C PHE A 61 67.72 -35.04 6.54
N ILE A 62 67.47 -34.60 7.76
CA ILE A 62 67.17 -35.49 8.90
C ILE A 62 65.85 -36.24 8.65
N LEU A 63 64.79 -35.55 8.25
CA LEU A 63 63.49 -36.17 7.95
C LEU A 63 63.61 -37.15 6.78
N ARG A 64 64.30 -36.75 5.70
CA ARG A 64 64.56 -37.62 4.54
C ARG A 64 65.36 -38.87 4.92
N ALA A 65 66.40 -38.70 5.71
CA ALA A 65 67.25 -39.80 6.17
C ALA A 65 66.46 -40.83 6.98
N SER A 66 65.52 -40.37 7.80
CA SER A 66 64.64 -41.27 8.56
C SER A 66 63.64 -42.06 7.69
N ILE A 67 63.46 -41.67 6.42
CA ILE A 67 62.61 -42.36 5.44
C ILE A 67 63.44 -43.27 4.52
N GLU A 68 64.56 -42.78 4.00
CA GLU A 68 65.30 -43.43 2.92
C GLU A 68 66.35 -44.44 3.40
N PHE A 69 66.93 -44.25 4.58
CA PHE A 69 67.90 -45.21 5.11
C PHE A 69 67.19 -46.41 5.75
N ASN A 70 67.71 -47.60 5.47
CA ASN A 70 67.28 -48.83 6.10
C ASN A 70 68.51 -49.61 6.61
N PRO A 71 68.71 -49.72 7.93
CA PRO A 71 67.88 -49.15 8.99
C PRO A 71 67.99 -47.62 9.10
N PRO A 72 67.01 -46.92 9.70
CA PRO A 72 67.10 -45.49 9.96
C PRO A 72 68.34 -45.15 10.82
N PRO A 73 68.99 -44.00 10.59
CA PRO A 73 70.24 -43.68 11.26
C PRO A 73 69.99 -43.14 12.67
N THR A 74 71.02 -43.22 13.51
CA THR A 74 71.12 -42.51 14.79
C THR A 74 71.62 -41.08 14.58
N GLU A 75 71.45 -40.21 15.58
CA GLU A 75 72.00 -38.83 15.55
C GLU A 75 73.51 -38.81 15.32
N VAL A 76 74.24 -39.76 15.93
CA VAL A 76 75.71 -39.86 15.83
C VAL A 76 76.13 -40.23 14.41
N GLU A 77 75.44 -41.20 13.79
CA GLU A 77 75.71 -41.62 12.41
C GLU A 77 75.42 -40.49 11.41
N LEU A 78 74.31 -39.75 11.60
CA LEU A 78 74.00 -38.58 10.77
C LEU A 78 75.04 -37.48 10.87
N ALA A 79 75.52 -37.18 12.08
CA ALA A 79 76.56 -36.18 12.30
C ALA A 79 77.86 -36.56 11.56
N GLN A 80 78.25 -37.84 11.59
CA GLN A 80 79.41 -38.36 10.88
C GLN A 80 79.27 -38.30 9.35
N ILE A 81 78.11 -38.71 8.82
CA ILE A 81 77.83 -38.69 7.36
C ILE A 81 77.88 -37.26 6.83
N LEU A 82 77.26 -36.31 7.54
CA LEU A 82 77.22 -34.90 7.15
C LEU A 82 78.52 -34.14 7.49
N LYS A 83 79.43 -34.75 8.26
CA LYS A 83 80.64 -34.11 8.81
C LYS A 83 80.32 -32.82 9.58
N LEU A 84 79.26 -32.86 10.38
CA LEU A 84 78.83 -31.76 11.26
C LEU A 84 79.10 -32.10 12.72
N ASP A 85 79.18 -31.08 13.58
CA ASP A 85 79.22 -31.29 15.03
C ASP A 85 77.89 -31.93 15.49
N PRO A 86 77.91 -33.02 16.30
CA PRO A 86 76.72 -33.70 16.79
C PRO A 86 75.69 -32.79 17.46
N ILE A 87 76.11 -31.68 18.07
CA ILE A 87 75.22 -30.69 18.70
C ILE A 87 74.19 -30.14 17.70
N PHE A 88 74.56 -29.94 16.44
CA PHE A 88 73.62 -29.44 15.43
C PHE A 88 72.53 -30.48 15.12
N ILE A 89 72.90 -31.76 15.01
CA ILE A 89 71.92 -32.84 14.77
C ILE A 89 70.99 -33.00 15.97
N GLN A 90 71.53 -32.97 17.19
CA GLN A 90 70.76 -33.06 18.44
C GLN A 90 69.79 -31.90 18.62
N ASN A 91 70.23 -30.66 18.36
CA ASN A 91 69.35 -29.49 18.49
C ASN A 91 68.22 -29.54 17.45
N THR A 92 68.50 -29.95 16.22
CA THR A 92 67.50 -30.05 15.16
C THR A 92 66.52 -31.20 15.43
N THR A 93 66.98 -32.38 15.82
CA THR A 93 66.10 -33.51 16.19
C THR A 93 65.24 -33.21 17.41
N ASN A 94 65.79 -32.58 18.46
CA ASN A 94 65.01 -32.12 19.61
C ASN A 94 63.89 -31.15 19.20
N THR A 95 64.19 -30.24 18.28
CA THR A 95 63.17 -29.32 17.71
C THR A 95 62.10 -30.10 16.98
N LEU A 96 62.48 -31.03 16.09
CA LEU A 96 61.53 -31.86 15.32
C LEU A 96 60.69 -32.78 16.23
N GLN A 97 61.25 -33.30 17.33
CA GLN A 97 60.52 -34.06 18.35
C GLN A 97 59.54 -33.18 19.13
N SER A 98 59.92 -31.95 19.49
CA SER A 98 59.01 -31.01 20.16
C SER A 98 57.82 -30.62 19.28
N LEU A 99 58.02 -30.61 17.96
CA LEU A 99 56.98 -30.41 16.95
C LEU A 99 56.23 -31.70 16.59
N GLN A 100 56.51 -32.82 17.28
CA GLN A 100 55.89 -34.13 17.05
C GLN A 100 56.07 -34.69 15.63
N THR A 101 57.02 -34.15 14.86
CA THR A 101 57.33 -34.58 13.47
C THR A 101 58.33 -35.74 13.41
N LEU A 102 59.04 -35.97 14.51
CA LEU A 102 60.12 -36.95 14.60
C LEU A 102 60.08 -37.62 15.97
N THR A 103 60.51 -38.87 16.03
CA THR A 103 60.66 -39.65 17.25
C THR A 103 62.01 -40.34 17.25
N ILE A 104 62.55 -40.59 18.44
CA ILE A 104 63.77 -41.36 18.62
C ILE A 104 63.41 -42.59 19.42
N THR A 105 63.70 -43.77 18.87
CA THR A 105 63.39 -45.03 19.53
C THR A 105 64.32 -45.20 20.74
N PRO A 106 63.81 -45.34 21.99
CA PRO A 106 64.66 -45.34 23.18
C PRO A 106 65.65 -46.50 23.25
N SER A 107 65.34 -47.64 22.63
CA SER A 107 66.14 -48.87 22.72
C SER A 107 67.41 -48.86 21.87
N ASP A 108 67.42 -48.15 20.75
CA ASP A 108 68.54 -48.14 19.79
C ASP A 108 68.89 -46.74 19.27
N SER A 109 68.27 -45.69 19.82
CA SER A 109 68.47 -44.28 19.49
C SER A 109 68.28 -43.95 18.01
N ARG A 110 67.53 -44.78 17.27
CA ARG A 110 67.26 -44.53 15.84
C ARG A 110 66.17 -43.52 15.67
N ILE A 111 66.40 -42.63 14.71
CA ILE A 111 65.48 -41.58 14.34
C ILE A 111 64.39 -42.16 13.44
N SER A 112 63.13 -41.83 13.72
CA SER A 112 61.97 -42.26 12.94
C SER A 112 60.99 -41.11 12.78
N ILE A 113 60.61 -40.83 11.53
CA ILE A 113 59.58 -39.84 11.23
C ILE A 113 58.22 -40.30 11.76
N THR A 114 57.44 -39.37 12.29
CA THR A 114 56.04 -39.66 12.66
C THR A 114 55.14 -39.59 11.42
N SER A 115 53.90 -40.06 11.54
CA SER A 115 52.91 -39.90 10.47
C SER A 115 52.69 -38.42 10.11
N GLU A 116 52.59 -37.54 11.12
CA GLU A 116 52.46 -36.10 10.95
C GLU A 116 53.71 -35.48 10.32
N GLY A 117 54.91 -35.88 10.77
CA GLY A 117 56.16 -35.45 10.16
C GLY A 117 56.28 -35.83 8.69
N LYS A 118 55.75 -36.99 8.30
CA LYS A 118 55.76 -37.44 6.89
C LYS A 118 54.88 -36.58 6.00
N GLU A 119 53.73 -36.14 6.51
CA GLU A 119 52.84 -35.21 5.80
C GLU A 119 53.51 -33.85 5.60
N PHE A 120 54.08 -33.27 6.66
CA PHE A 120 54.82 -32.02 6.61
C PHE A 120 56.05 -32.08 5.70
N TYR A 121 56.83 -33.17 5.78
CA TYR A 121 57.97 -33.41 4.89
C TYR A 121 57.54 -33.46 3.41
N THR A 122 56.44 -34.14 3.10
CA THR A 122 55.90 -34.22 1.73
C THR A 122 55.46 -32.85 1.20
N LYS A 123 54.97 -31.96 2.09
CA LYS A 123 54.61 -30.58 1.77
C LYS A 123 55.82 -29.63 1.69
N GLY A 124 56.97 -30.01 2.22
CA GLY A 124 58.16 -29.17 2.29
C GLY A 124 58.18 -28.16 3.45
N SER A 125 57.32 -28.33 4.46
CA SER A 125 57.12 -27.36 5.55
C SER A 125 57.22 -28.00 6.95
N LEU A 126 57.30 -27.18 8.00
CA LEU A 126 57.20 -27.57 9.41
C LEU A 126 56.31 -26.60 10.20
N PRO A 127 55.56 -27.08 11.21
CA PRO A 127 54.80 -26.22 12.10
C PRO A 127 55.72 -25.44 13.05
N GLN A 128 55.33 -24.21 13.37
CA GLN A 128 55.86 -23.43 14.50
C GLN A 128 55.01 -23.67 15.75
N PRO A 129 55.55 -23.39 16.96
CA PRO A 129 54.75 -23.42 18.17
C PRO A 129 53.48 -22.57 18.03
N PRO A 130 52.34 -23.06 18.54
CA PRO A 130 51.07 -22.36 18.40
C PRO A 130 51.08 -21.00 19.11
N GLU A 131 50.51 -20.00 18.44
CA GLU A 131 50.30 -18.65 18.97
C GLU A 131 48.83 -18.47 19.37
N ASN A 132 48.57 -18.02 20.60
CA ASN A 132 47.22 -17.71 21.07
C ASN A 132 46.86 -16.25 20.78
N LYS A 133 45.69 -16.02 20.19
CA LYS A 133 45.16 -14.69 19.92
C LYS A 133 43.72 -14.57 20.39
N ILE A 134 43.39 -13.49 21.09
CA ILE A 134 42.01 -13.18 21.47
C ILE A 134 41.38 -12.34 20.37
N ILE A 135 40.21 -12.78 19.91
CA ILE A 135 39.29 -11.98 19.09
C ILE A 135 37.96 -11.86 19.83
N TYR A 136 37.06 -11.05 19.29
CA TYR A 136 35.77 -10.75 19.89
C TYR A 136 34.68 -11.01 18.88
N ALA A 137 33.69 -11.78 19.28
CA ALA A 137 32.46 -11.95 18.54
C ALA A 137 31.43 -10.94 19.08
N ILE A 138 30.89 -10.11 18.20
CA ILE A 138 29.90 -9.09 18.51
C ILE A 138 28.55 -9.54 17.95
N THR A 139 27.71 -10.09 18.82
CA THR A 139 26.36 -10.53 18.46
C THR A 139 25.40 -9.36 18.50
N ASN A 140 24.75 -9.10 17.37
CA ASN A 140 23.73 -8.06 17.25
C ASN A 140 22.34 -8.70 17.13
N PRO A 141 21.49 -8.60 18.18
CA PRO A 141 20.16 -9.22 18.15
C PRO A 141 19.20 -8.58 17.13
N LEU A 142 19.50 -7.38 16.63
CA LEU A 142 18.65 -6.70 15.64
C LEU A 142 19.02 -7.03 14.19
N SER A 143 20.30 -7.27 13.89
CA SER A 143 20.72 -7.72 12.56
C SER A 143 20.84 -9.23 12.44
N GLU A 144 20.87 -9.94 13.57
CA GLU A 144 21.15 -11.38 13.68
C GLU A 144 22.53 -11.77 13.12
N GLU A 145 23.43 -10.81 13.07
CA GLU A 145 24.79 -10.99 12.58
C GLU A 145 25.77 -11.09 13.74
N ILE A 146 26.77 -11.95 13.58
CA ILE A 146 27.95 -12.00 14.44
C ILE A 146 29.07 -11.26 13.69
N ASN A 147 29.50 -10.13 14.23
CA ASN A 147 30.64 -9.38 13.69
C ASN A 147 31.90 -9.72 14.48
N TRP A 148 32.93 -10.22 13.79
CA TRP A 148 34.19 -10.60 14.41
C TRP A 148 35.19 -9.44 14.38
N GLN A 149 35.90 -9.20 15.47
CA GLN A 149 36.88 -8.10 15.58
C GLN A 149 38.11 -8.51 16.39
N LEU A 150 39.27 -7.92 16.06
CA LEU A 150 40.53 -8.15 16.79
C LEU A 150 40.61 -7.39 18.12
N SER A 151 39.80 -6.36 18.31
CA SER A 151 39.77 -5.51 19.50
C SER A 151 38.36 -5.42 20.05
N GLY A 152 38.22 -5.45 21.38
CA GLY A 152 36.93 -5.31 22.04
C GLY A 152 36.38 -3.89 21.92
N LEU A 153 35.06 -3.80 21.88
CA LEU A 153 34.30 -2.56 21.96
C LEU A 153 34.31 -2.02 23.39
N ASN A 154 34.44 -0.70 23.50
CA ASN A 154 34.24 0.04 24.74
C ASN A 154 32.94 0.83 24.62
N SER A 155 31.98 0.64 25.52
CA SER A 155 30.85 1.57 25.61
C SER A 155 30.43 1.87 27.04
N LYS A 156 29.88 3.08 27.19
CA LYS A 156 29.15 3.51 28.37
C LYS A 156 27.66 3.49 28.03
N SER A 157 26.81 3.17 28.99
CA SER A 157 25.36 3.22 28.81
C SER A 157 24.94 4.65 28.43
N PRO A 158 24.30 4.86 27.28
CA PRO A 158 23.75 6.17 26.95
C PRO A 158 22.52 6.47 27.82
N GLU A 159 22.26 7.75 28.10
CA GLU A 159 21.02 8.21 28.74
C GLU A 159 19.87 8.24 27.71
N LEU A 160 19.52 7.07 27.18
CA LEU A 160 18.47 6.88 26.16
C LEU A 160 17.47 5.81 26.61
N PRO A 161 16.19 5.90 26.22
CA PRO A 161 15.22 4.85 26.49
C PRO A 161 15.65 3.54 25.83
N ASN A 162 15.44 2.43 26.52
CA ASN A 162 15.75 1.10 26.01
C ASN A 162 14.67 0.66 25.02
N LEU A 163 15.07 0.29 23.80
CA LEU A 163 14.13 -0.12 22.75
C LEU A 163 13.33 -1.37 23.17
N ALA A 164 13.95 -2.25 23.96
CA ALA A 164 13.32 -3.48 24.44
C ALA A 164 12.12 -3.22 25.38
N ASP A 165 11.99 -2.02 25.93
CA ASP A 165 10.85 -1.63 26.77
C ASP A 165 9.58 -1.38 25.92
N PHE A 166 9.74 -1.20 24.61
CA PHE A 166 8.66 -0.92 23.66
C PHE A 166 8.42 -2.08 22.69
N ILE A 167 9.46 -2.87 22.40
CA ILE A 167 9.47 -3.83 21.30
C ILE A 167 10.23 -5.08 21.72
N THR A 168 9.62 -6.24 21.51
CA THR A 168 10.29 -7.53 21.70
C THR A 168 10.59 -8.12 20.33
N PHE A 169 11.87 -8.23 19.98
CA PHE A 169 12.30 -8.99 18.81
C PHE A 169 12.50 -10.45 19.21
N GLU A 170 12.04 -11.39 18.38
CA GLU A 170 12.40 -12.80 18.55
C GLU A 170 13.92 -12.93 18.41
N ASN A 171 14.58 -13.36 19.49
CA ASN A 171 16.03 -13.58 19.44
C ASN A 171 16.30 -14.91 18.74
N THR A 172 16.58 -14.85 17.44
CA THR A 172 16.94 -16.01 16.62
C THR A 172 18.46 -16.15 16.46
N THR A 173 19.25 -15.20 16.98
CA THR A 173 20.71 -15.28 16.92
C THR A 173 21.19 -16.49 17.71
N PRO A 174 21.86 -17.47 17.07
CA PRO A 174 22.38 -18.64 17.78
C PRO A 174 23.44 -18.21 18.79
N GLU A 175 23.37 -18.77 20.00
CA GLU A 175 24.41 -18.55 21.00
C GLU A 175 25.75 -19.10 20.49
N ILE A 176 26.80 -18.29 20.57
CA ILE A 176 28.14 -18.63 20.06
C ILE A 176 28.66 -19.92 20.68
N ALA A 177 28.29 -20.18 21.94
CA ALA A 177 28.63 -21.39 22.67
C ALA A 177 28.07 -22.68 22.03
N ASN A 178 27.06 -22.58 21.17
CA ASN A 178 26.42 -23.74 20.53
C ASN A 178 27.05 -24.11 19.18
N PHE A 179 27.95 -23.27 18.64
CA PHE A 179 28.64 -23.58 17.39
C PHE A 179 29.72 -24.63 17.61
N THR A 180 29.87 -25.52 16.63
CA THR A 180 31.01 -26.43 16.56
C THR A 180 32.29 -25.68 16.17
N ILE A 181 33.45 -26.26 16.49
CA ILE A 181 34.76 -25.68 16.13
C ILE A 181 34.87 -25.42 14.63
N GLU A 182 34.36 -26.32 13.79
CA GLU A 182 34.44 -26.18 12.33
C GLU A 182 33.52 -25.07 11.79
N GLU A 183 32.34 -24.87 12.39
CA GLU A 183 31.47 -23.75 12.04
C GLU A 183 32.10 -22.40 12.47
N LEU A 184 32.69 -22.34 13.66
CA LEU A 184 33.41 -21.15 14.13
C LEU A 184 34.61 -20.83 13.23
N LYS A 185 35.40 -21.84 12.82
CA LYS A 185 36.51 -21.66 11.87
C LYS A 185 36.00 -21.03 10.58
N LYS A 186 34.91 -21.55 10.03
CA LYS A 186 34.32 -21.03 8.79
C LYS A 186 33.90 -19.56 8.93
N GLU A 187 33.12 -19.22 9.95
CA GLU A 187 32.66 -17.83 10.19
C GLU A 187 33.83 -16.85 10.35
N ILE A 188 34.88 -17.26 11.04
CA ILE A 188 36.07 -16.44 11.28
C ILE A 188 36.90 -16.26 9.99
N ILE A 189 37.02 -17.30 9.17
CA ILE A 189 37.69 -17.24 7.86
C ILE A 189 36.93 -16.29 6.94
N ASP A 190 35.60 -16.43 6.87
CA ASP A 190 34.71 -15.60 6.05
C ASP A 190 34.76 -14.12 6.49
N SER A 191 35.03 -13.86 7.78
CA SER A 191 35.23 -12.51 8.33
C SER A 191 36.54 -11.84 7.92
N ASN A 192 37.45 -12.56 7.26
CA ASN A 192 38.71 -12.05 6.70
C ASN A 192 39.57 -11.20 7.67
N LEU A 193 39.67 -11.64 8.93
CA LEU A 193 40.45 -10.93 9.95
C LEU A 193 41.99 -11.06 9.79
N GLY A 194 42.46 -11.68 8.70
CA GLY A 194 43.89 -11.91 8.43
C GLY A 194 44.56 -12.90 9.38
N ILE A 195 43.77 -13.72 10.08
CA ILE A 195 44.25 -14.72 11.05
C ILE A 195 44.36 -16.14 10.47
N TYR A 196 43.74 -16.37 9.31
CA TYR A 196 43.88 -17.58 8.50
C TYR A 196 44.43 -17.21 7.13
N LEU A 197 45.67 -17.63 6.83
CA LEU A 197 46.37 -17.37 5.59
C LEU A 197 47.19 -18.61 5.21
N PRO A 198 46.53 -19.67 4.69
CA PRO A 198 47.17 -20.96 4.43
C PRO A 198 48.32 -20.87 3.42
N GLU A 199 48.25 -19.95 2.46
CA GLU A 199 49.35 -19.70 1.50
C GLU A 199 50.63 -19.17 2.18
N SER A 200 50.49 -18.51 3.32
CA SER A 200 51.62 -18.06 4.17
C SER A 200 51.87 -18.99 5.37
N GLY A 201 51.26 -20.18 5.35
CA GLY A 201 51.37 -21.19 6.39
C GLY A 201 50.54 -20.93 7.66
N LYS A 202 49.74 -19.86 7.75
CA LYS A 202 48.97 -19.55 8.97
C LYS A 202 47.63 -20.28 8.98
N ILE A 203 47.48 -21.24 9.88
CA ILE A 203 46.32 -22.14 9.99
C ILE A 203 45.73 -22.02 11.40
N ILE A 204 44.40 -22.04 11.49
CA ILE A 204 43.68 -22.09 12.78
C ILE A 204 43.64 -23.55 13.25
N ARG A 205 44.27 -23.84 14.39
CA ARG A 205 44.28 -25.17 15.00
C ARG A 205 43.00 -25.41 15.79
N ASP A 206 42.75 -24.53 16.76
CA ASP A 206 41.67 -24.67 17.74
C ASP A 206 41.07 -23.32 18.13
N ILE A 207 39.85 -23.36 18.67
CA ILE A 207 39.04 -22.19 19.04
C ILE A 207 38.36 -22.44 20.38
N PHE A 208 38.53 -21.50 21.31
CA PHE A 208 37.93 -21.54 22.66
C PHE A 208 37.04 -20.32 22.90
N VAL A 209 35.75 -20.55 23.09
CA VAL A 209 34.77 -19.50 23.42
C VAL A 209 34.77 -19.26 24.92
N ASN A 210 34.97 -18.01 25.36
CA ASN A 210 34.94 -17.63 26.77
C ASN A 210 33.62 -16.93 27.12
N THR A 211 32.61 -17.73 27.50
CA THR A 211 31.27 -17.23 27.86
C THR A 211 31.27 -16.41 29.15
N ASP A 212 32.11 -16.76 30.14
CA ASP A 212 32.24 -16.00 31.39
C ASP A 212 32.79 -14.58 31.18
N GLY A 213 33.46 -14.36 30.04
CA GLY A 213 33.98 -13.07 29.62
C GLY A 213 32.98 -12.19 28.86
N GLU A 214 31.73 -12.65 28.66
CA GLU A 214 30.73 -11.94 27.89
C GLU A 214 30.33 -10.60 28.53
N LYS A 215 30.18 -9.57 27.70
CA LYS A 215 29.78 -8.23 28.14
C LYS A 215 28.68 -7.66 27.27
N SER A 216 27.70 -7.03 27.90
CA SER A 216 26.70 -6.24 27.18
C SER A 216 27.25 -4.86 26.82
N ILE A 217 27.16 -4.49 25.55
CA ILE A 217 27.58 -3.21 25.01
C ILE A 217 26.34 -2.46 24.54
N TRP A 218 26.16 -1.24 25.04
CA TRP A 218 25.04 -0.40 24.62
C TRP A 218 25.34 0.33 23.33
N LYS A 219 24.33 0.39 22.46
CA LYS A 219 24.40 1.06 21.16
C LYS A 219 23.14 1.87 20.90
N ALA A 220 23.30 3.02 20.26
CA ALA A 220 22.18 3.87 19.88
C ALA A 220 21.53 3.40 18.57
N ILE A 221 20.21 3.57 18.49
CA ILE A 221 19.41 3.33 17.29
C ILE A 221 18.37 4.44 17.18
N SER A 222 18.14 4.93 15.97
CA SER A 222 17.15 5.95 15.69
C SER A 222 15.99 5.33 14.95
N ILE A 223 14.77 5.55 15.42
CA ILE A 223 13.55 5.16 14.72
C ILE A 223 12.91 6.42 14.15
N LEU A 224 12.73 6.43 12.83
CA LEU A 224 12.10 7.51 12.09
C LEU A 224 10.77 7.04 11.53
N VAL A 225 9.78 7.92 11.59
CA VAL A 225 8.51 7.79 10.90
C VAL A 225 8.60 8.72 9.71
N ILE A 226 8.71 8.14 8.53
CA ILE A 226 8.85 8.87 7.27
C ILE A 226 7.55 8.70 6.50
N PHE A 227 7.02 9.80 6.02
CA PHE A 227 5.94 9.79 5.08
C PHE A 227 6.52 9.92 3.67
N ASP A 228 6.34 8.87 2.86
CA ASP A 228 6.63 8.91 1.44
C ASP A 228 5.43 9.56 0.73
N ILE A 229 5.65 10.75 0.20
CA ILE A 229 4.64 11.58 -0.47
C ILE A 229 4.28 10.99 -1.83
N ILE A 230 5.19 10.26 -2.48
CA ILE A 230 4.98 9.67 -3.81
C ILE A 230 4.20 8.37 -3.69
N GLU A 231 4.61 7.52 -2.75
CA GLU A 231 3.99 6.20 -2.51
C GLU A 231 2.83 6.25 -1.49
N GLU A 232 2.54 7.45 -0.96
CA GLU A 232 1.45 7.75 -0.02
C GLU A 232 1.38 6.80 1.20
N LYS A 233 2.54 6.45 1.76
CA LYS A 233 2.67 5.49 2.84
C LYS A 233 3.58 5.99 3.96
N LEU A 234 3.28 5.57 5.18
CA LEU A 234 4.20 5.68 6.30
C LEU A 234 5.22 4.54 6.22
N ILE A 235 6.49 4.93 6.24
CA ILE A 235 7.65 4.06 6.27
C ILE A 235 8.32 4.26 7.62
N LEU A 236 8.44 3.17 8.38
CA LEU A 236 9.35 3.14 9.51
C LEU A 236 10.76 2.88 9.04
N GLN A 237 11.71 3.68 9.52
CA GLN A 237 13.13 3.42 9.30
C GLN A 237 13.86 3.34 10.63
N ALA A 238 14.40 2.16 10.90
CA ALA A 238 15.40 1.94 11.92
C ALA A 238 16.78 2.26 11.34
N ARG A 239 17.55 3.10 12.04
CA ARG A 239 18.86 3.56 11.58
C ARG A 239 19.92 3.47 12.65
N GLU A 240 21.11 3.06 12.23
CA GLU A 240 22.34 3.21 12.98
C GLU A 240 23.18 4.33 12.35
N GLY A 241 23.08 5.53 12.94
CA GLY A 241 23.62 6.74 12.31
C GLY A 241 22.96 6.97 10.94
N ASN A 242 23.75 6.92 9.87
CA ASN A 242 23.24 7.07 8.50
C ASN A 242 22.84 5.74 7.83
N LYS A 243 23.20 4.58 8.41
CA LYS A 243 22.91 3.26 7.85
C LYS A 243 21.47 2.86 8.17
N ILE A 244 20.70 2.47 7.15
CA ILE A 244 19.35 1.91 7.31
C ILE A 244 19.47 0.44 7.69
N LEU A 245 18.69 0.01 8.69
CA LEU A 245 18.55 -1.37 9.11
C LEU A 245 17.24 -1.92 8.51
N GLU A 246 17.29 -2.37 7.26
CA GLU A 246 16.09 -2.75 6.47
C GLU A 246 15.24 -3.81 7.16
N ARG A 247 15.87 -4.87 7.68
CA ARG A 247 15.18 -5.95 8.39
C ARG A 247 14.37 -5.43 9.58
N VAL A 248 15.03 -4.64 10.44
CA VAL A 248 14.40 -4.05 11.63
C VAL A 248 13.28 -3.11 11.20
N SER A 249 13.51 -2.31 10.16
CA SER A 249 12.50 -1.39 9.59
C SER A 249 11.26 -2.15 9.13
N ASN A 250 11.42 -3.28 8.44
CA ASN A 250 10.33 -4.14 7.98
C ASN A 250 9.60 -4.83 9.14
N GLN A 251 10.33 -5.36 10.12
CA GLN A 251 9.73 -5.97 11.31
C GLN A 251 8.89 -4.96 12.11
N LEU A 252 9.41 -3.74 12.30
CA LEU A 252 8.66 -2.66 12.93
C LEU A 252 7.37 -2.35 12.17
N GLN A 253 7.46 -2.30 10.83
CA GLN A 253 6.30 -2.05 9.98
C GLN A 253 5.24 -3.14 10.17
N GLU A 254 5.63 -4.42 10.14
CA GLU A 254 4.73 -5.55 10.36
C GLU A 254 4.09 -5.54 11.75
N MET A 255 4.86 -5.23 12.80
CA MET A 255 4.35 -5.20 14.18
C MET A 255 3.33 -4.08 14.38
N ILE A 256 3.51 -2.92 13.73
CA ILE A 256 2.50 -1.85 13.73
C ILE A 256 1.26 -2.28 12.95
N GLU A 257 1.41 -2.93 11.79
CA GLU A 257 0.28 -3.41 11.00
C GLU A 257 -0.55 -4.48 11.72
N ARG A 258 0.08 -5.29 12.58
CA ARG A 258 -0.58 -6.28 13.45
C ARG A 258 -1.17 -5.67 14.72
N GLY A 259 -0.89 -4.39 15.00
CA GLY A 259 -1.34 -3.69 16.20
C GLY A 259 -0.63 -4.14 17.49
N GLU A 260 0.55 -4.76 17.37
CA GLU A 260 1.36 -5.22 18.51
C GLU A 260 2.08 -4.05 19.20
N ILE A 261 2.35 -2.98 18.45
CA ILE A 261 2.99 -1.75 18.93
C ILE A 261 2.15 -0.56 18.48
N LEU A 262 1.95 0.41 19.38
CA LEU A 262 1.30 1.66 19.04
C LEU A 262 2.35 2.73 18.68
N LEU A 263 2.15 3.39 17.53
CA LEU A 263 3.08 4.41 17.01
C LEU A 263 3.22 5.61 17.97
N ASN A 264 2.16 5.96 18.71
CA ASN A 264 2.20 7.02 19.71
C ASN A 264 3.12 6.69 20.88
N GLU A 265 3.14 5.45 21.35
CA GLU A 265 4.00 5.02 22.46
C GLU A 265 5.46 4.97 22.02
N LEU A 266 5.72 4.43 20.82
CA LEU A 266 7.04 4.37 20.25
C LEU A 266 7.61 5.77 20.01
N CYS A 267 6.86 6.65 19.35
CA CYS A 267 7.35 7.97 18.95
C CYS A 267 7.03 9.11 19.93
N GLY A 268 6.36 8.83 21.06
CA GLY A 268 5.96 9.83 22.05
C GLY A 268 4.89 10.81 21.54
N LEU A 269 3.99 10.36 20.67
CA LEU A 269 2.93 11.19 20.08
C LEU A 269 1.73 11.31 21.06
N PRO A 270 1.05 12.47 21.11
CA PRO A 270 -0.23 12.58 21.83
C PRO A 270 -1.30 11.64 21.23
N PRO A 271 -2.19 11.02 22.02
CA PRO A 271 -3.26 10.14 21.52
C PRO A 271 -4.19 10.82 20.50
N GLU A 272 -4.45 12.13 20.65
CA GLU A 272 -5.29 12.93 19.76
C GLU A 272 -4.66 13.14 18.37
N SER A 273 -3.35 12.94 18.24
CA SER A 273 -2.60 13.15 16.99
C SER A 273 -2.87 12.06 15.95
N ILE A 274 -3.22 10.83 16.35
CA ILE A 274 -3.41 9.70 15.40
C ILE A 274 -4.77 9.79 14.68
N ALA A 275 -5.85 10.19 15.37
CA ALA A 275 -7.16 10.35 14.75
C ALA A 275 -7.17 11.52 13.74
N SER A 276 -6.58 12.65 14.14
CA SER A 276 -6.35 13.81 13.27
C SER A 276 -5.38 13.50 12.13
N GLN A 277 -4.45 12.56 12.29
CA GLN A 277 -3.47 12.22 11.27
C GLN A 277 -3.92 11.15 10.29
N THR A 278 -4.70 10.16 10.74
CA THR A 278 -5.37 9.21 9.85
C THR A 278 -6.31 9.97 8.92
N GLU A 279 -7.03 10.95 9.46
CA GLU A 279 -7.80 11.92 8.68
C GLU A 279 -6.88 12.72 7.74
N SER A 280 -5.79 13.32 8.22
CA SER A 280 -4.87 14.10 7.36
C SER A 280 -4.08 13.30 6.28
N ILE A 281 -3.85 12.01 6.50
CA ILE A 281 -3.17 11.09 5.56
C ILE A 281 -4.16 10.65 4.48
N LEU A 282 -5.44 10.43 4.84
CA LEU A 282 -6.54 10.25 3.90
C LEU A 282 -6.86 11.55 3.13
N ASP A 283 -6.70 12.71 3.77
CA ASP A 283 -6.84 14.03 3.18
C ASP A 283 -5.72 14.31 2.15
N LEU A 284 -4.54 13.69 2.28
CA LEU A 284 -3.45 13.81 1.32
C LEU A 284 -3.71 13.04 0.02
N LYS A 285 -4.31 11.84 0.09
CA LYS A 285 -4.77 11.06 -1.08
C LYS A 285 -5.89 11.76 -1.87
N ASN A 286 -6.59 12.65 -1.18
CA ASN A 286 -7.69 13.44 -1.71
C ASN A 286 -7.27 14.91 -1.95
N GLN A 287 -5.99 15.18 -2.21
CA GLN A 287 -5.46 16.54 -2.37
C GLN A 287 -6.33 17.43 -3.26
N LYS A 288 -6.91 16.92 -4.36
CA LYS A 288 -7.84 17.69 -5.20
C LYS A 288 -9.16 18.04 -4.51
N VAL A 289 -9.72 17.11 -3.74
CA VAL A 289 -10.92 17.34 -2.91
C VAL A 289 -10.58 18.34 -1.80
N GLU A 290 -9.45 18.18 -1.11
CA GLU A 290 -9.03 19.10 -0.05
C GLU A 290 -8.68 20.49 -0.55
N GLU A 291 -7.95 20.62 -1.65
CA GLU A 291 -7.70 21.89 -2.32
C GLU A 291 -9.02 22.57 -2.70
N ARG A 292 -10.01 21.80 -3.18
CA ARG A 292 -11.35 22.30 -3.46
C ARG A 292 -12.06 22.74 -2.18
N LEU A 293 -12.03 21.96 -1.10
CA LEU A 293 -12.65 22.31 0.18
C LEU A 293 -12.00 23.54 0.82
N GLN A 294 -10.68 23.67 0.73
CA GLN A 294 -9.94 24.85 1.17
C GLN A 294 -10.33 26.09 0.37
N LYS A 295 -10.45 25.98 -0.96
CA LYS A 295 -10.96 27.07 -1.82
C LYS A 295 -12.39 27.47 -1.43
N ILE A 296 -13.28 26.49 -1.23
CA ILE A 296 -14.66 26.71 -0.77
C ILE A 296 -14.67 27.45 0.58
N ARG A 297 -13.84 27.00 1.53
CA ARG A 297 -13.72 27.62 2.85
C ARG A 297 -13.21 29.06 2.76
N GLN A 298 -12.20 29.31 1.93
CA GLN A 298 -11.63 30.65 1.74
C GLN A 298 -12.64 31.60 1.09
N GLN A 299 -13.34 31.16 0.04
CA GLN A 299 -14.43 31.91 -0.59
C GLN A 299 -15.53 32.23 0.42
N GLY A 300 -15.89 31.25 1.26
CA GLY A 300 -16.86 31.44 2.34
C GLY A 300 -16.45 32.51 3.35
N ILE A 301 -15.19 32.52 3.78
CA ILE A 301 -14.64 33.53 4.69
C ILE A 301 -14.73 34.93 4.06
N GLU A 302 -14.38 35.04 2.78
CA GLU A 302 -14.41 36.31 2.06
C GLU A 302 -15.84 36.86 1.91
N ILE A 303 -16.81 36.02 1.53
CA ILE A 303 -18.23 36.37 1.45
C ILE A 303 -18.77 36.81 2.82
N ILE A 304 -18.40 36.10 3.90
CA ILE A 304 -18.79 36.46 5.27
C ILE A 304 -18.20 37.83 5.65
N LYS A 305 -16.94 38.10 5.31
CA LYS A 305 -16.27 39.38 5.57
C LYS A 305 -16.97 40.53 4.85
N GLN A 306 -17.21 40.38 3.55
CA GLN A 306 -17.93 41.37 2.74
C GLN A 306 -19.36 41.62 3.26
N THR A 307 -20.07 40.56 3.67
CA THR A 307 -21.43 40.68 4.23
C THR A 307 -21.44 41.49 5.54
N ARG A 308 -20.41 41.30 6.39
CA ARG A 308 -20.25 42.05 7.64
C ARG A 308 -19.87 43.51 7.41
N GLU A 309 -19.00 43.78 6.43
CA GLU A 309 -18.65 45.14 6.00
C GLU A 309 -19.87 45.90 5.46
N GLN A 310 -20.83 45.20 4.84
CA GLN A 310 -22.13 45.74 4.42
C GLN A 310 -23.18 45.86 5.55
N GLY A 311 -22.79 45.65 6.82
CA GLY A 311 -23.65 45.83 8.00
C GLY A 311 -24.70 44.73 8.22
N LYS A 312 -24.67 43.62 7.47
CA LYS A 312 -25.62 42.51 7.61
C LYS A 312 -25.08 41.45 8.60
N LYS A 313 -25.90 41.07 9.59
CA LYS A 313 -25.53 40.06 10.60
C LYS A 313 -25.62 38.60 10.12
N LYS A 314 -26.35 38.32 9.03
CA LYS A 314 -26.54 36.98 8.45
C LYS A 314 -26.43 37.04 6.92
N LEU A 315 -25.92 35.97 6.31
CA LEU A 315 -25.93 35.82 4.85
C LEU A 315 -27.37 35.69 4.33
N PRO A 316 -27.66 36.18 3.11
CA PRO A 316 -28.95 35.93 2.46
C PRO A 316 -29.17 34.43 2.23
N LYS A 317 -30.40 33.94 2.40
CA LYS A 317 -30.77 32.53 2.11
C LYS A 317 -30.51 32.10 0.66
N LYS A 318 -30.34 33.06 -0.27
CA LYS A 318 -30.03 32.81 -1.70
C LYS A 318 -28.56 33.08 -2.04
N SER A 319 -27.66 33.04 -1.06
CA SER A 319 -26.23 33.18 -1.35
C SER A 319 -25.70 31.97 -2.11
N GLU A 320 -24.71 32.19 -2.96
CA GLU A 320 -23.98 31.12 -3.65
C GLU A 320 -23.19 30.23 -2.70
N PHE A 321 -22.96 30.69 -1.47
CA PHE A 321 -22.29 29.96 -0.41
C PHE A 321 -23.09 30.05 0.90
N ILE A 322 -23.35 28.91 1.53
CA ILE A 322 -24.00 28.84 2.84
C ILE A 322 -23.20 27.89 3.74
N LEU A 323 -22.78 28.39 4.90
CA LEU A 323 -22.20 27.59 5.98
C LEU A 323 -23.31 27.01 6.85
N LEU A 324 -23.32 25.70 7.00
CA LEU A 324 -24.27 24.94 7.81
C LEU A 324 -23.54 24.33 9.01
N ARG A 325 -24.18 24.34 10.18
CA ARG A 325 -23.63 23.72 11.38
C ARG A 325 -24.61 22.75 12.03
N ASP A 326 -24.09 21.59 12.41
CA ASP A 326 -24.80 20.56 13.18
C ASP A 326 -26.26 20.36 12.71
N ARG A 327 -27.25 20.82 13.50
CA ARG A 327 -28.69 20.69 13.26
C ARG A 327 -29.20 21.32 11.96
N GLU A 328 -28.44 22.22 11.35
CA GLU A 328 -28.80 22.86 10.08
C GLU A 328 -28.51 21.94 8.88
N ILE A 329 -27.61 20.96 9.03
CA ILE A 329 -27.10 20.15 7.93
C ILE A 329 -28.18 19.18 7.40
N ARG A 330 -28.82 18.41 8.29
CA ARG A 330 -29.80 17.39 7.88
C ARG A 330 -31.03 17.99 7.18
N PRO A 331 -31.66 19.08 7.67
CA PRO A 331 -32.76 19.74 6.95
C PRO A 331 -32.35 20.25 5.57
N GLU A 332 -31.17 20.88 5.46
CA GLU A 332 -30.68 21.39 4.18
C GLU A 332 -30.39 20.27 3.19
N PHE A 333 -29.75 19.17 3.64
CA PHE A 333 -29.52 17.97 2.85
C PHE A 333 -30.83 17.41 2.27
N LEU A 334 -31.82 17.13 3.13
CA LEU A 334 -33.11 16.60 2.68
C LEU A 334 -33.85 17.56 1.76
N SER A 335 -33.79 18.88 2.02
CA SER A 335 -34.41 19.88 1.15
C SER A 335 -33.73 19.96 -0.22
N THR A 336 -32.41 19.80 -0.27
CA THR A 336 -31.61 19.80 -1.50
C THR A 336 -31.93 18.57 -2.33
N LEU A 337 -32.03 17.38 -1.72
CA LEU A 337 -32.46 16.16 -2.42
C LEU A 337 -33.88 16.28 -2.97
N LYS A 338 -34.83 16.81 -2.17
CA LYS A 338 -36.23 17.01 -2.59
C LYS A 338 -36.38 17.95 -3.79
N ALA A 339 -35.40 18.82 -4.02
CA ALA A 339 -35.38 19.75 -5.15
C ALA A 339 -34.72 19.18 -6.41
N ALA A 340 -34.18 17.95 -6.36
CA ALA A 340 -33.55 17.31 -7.50
C ALA A 340 -34.55 17.03 -8.64
N THR A 341 -34.08 17.23 -9.86
CA THR A 341 -34.86 17.07 -11.10
C THR A 341 -34.18 16.20 -12.14
N GLN A 342 -32.88 15.95 -12.00
CA GLN A 342 -32.08 15.24 -12.99
C GLN A 342 -31.26 14.12 -12.36
N GLN A 343 -30.33 14.47 -11.47
CA GLN A 343 -29.40 13.51 -10.86
C GLN A 343 -28.99 13.93 -9.46
N ILE A 344 -28.72 12.92 -8.65
CA ILE A 344 -28.08 13.02 -7.35
C ILE A 344 -26.84 12.12 -7.37
N LEU A 345 -25.68 12.69 -7.06
CA LEU A 345 -24.46 11.95 -6.78
C LEU A 345 -24.11 12.13 -5.31
N ILE A 346 -23.87 11.03 -4.59
CA ILE A 346 -23.44 11.06 -3.19
C ILE A 346 -22.16 10.27 -3.07
N TYR A 347 -21.18 10.82 -2.37
CA TYR A 347 -20.06 10.05 -1.86
C TYR A 347 -19.99 10.23 -0.34
N SER A 348 -19.99 9.11 0.38
CA SER A 348 -19.87 9.06 1.83
C SER A 348 -18.98 7.87 2.18
N PRO A 349 -17.92 8.03 3.00
CA PRO A 349 -16.98 6.95 3.31
C PRO A 349 -17.68 5.73 3.89
N TRP A 350 -18.71 5.99 4.72
CA TRP A 350 -19.51 4.98 5.39
C TRP A 350 -20.99 5.15 5.09
N VAL A 351 -21.72 4.03 5.18
CA VAL A 351 -23.16 3.92 4.91
C VAL A 351 -23.79 3.04 5.97
N THR A 352 -24.87 3.50 6.60
CA THR A 352 -25.51 2.77 7.71
C THR A 352 -27.04 2.83 7.63
N GLU A 353 -27.69 1.84 8.26
CA GLU A 353 -29.15 1.78 8.41
C GLU A 353 -29.71 2.95 9.23
N GLU A 354 -28.87 3.68 9.97
CA GLU A 354 -29.31 4.89 10.68
C GLU A 354 -29.76 5.96 9.68
N VAL A 355 -29.02 6.20 8.60
CA VAL A 355 -29.45 7.22 7.62
C VAL A 355 -30.33 6.62 6.52
N VAL A 356 -30.03 5.38 6.10
CA VAL A 356 -30.78 4.66 5.07
C VAL A 356 -31.98 3.96 5.69
N ASP A 357 -32.88 4.77 6.24
CA ASP A 357 -34.15 4.36 6.83
C ASP A 357 -35.30 4.39 5.81
N GLU A 358 -36.49 3.95 6.22
CA GLU A 358 -37.67 3.91 5.35
C GLU A 358 -38.11 5.28 4.82
N GLU A 359 -37.93 6.36 5.58
CA GLU A 359 -38.28 7.71 5.12
C GLU A 359 -37.33 8.14 4.00
N PHE A 360 -36.04 7.83 4.14
CA PHE A 360 -35.02 8.10 3.13
C PHE A 360 -35.28 7.28 1.87
N ILE A 361 -35.59 5.98 1.98
CA ILE A 361 -35.95 5.13 0.83
C ILE A 361 -37.19 5.68 0.11
N GLN A 362 -38.25 6.05 0.83
CA GLN A 362 -39.46 6.64 0.23
C GLN A 362 -39.18 7.96 -0.49
N LEU A 363 -38.31 8.80 0.08
CA LEU A 363 -37.86 10.04 -0.57
C LEU A 363 -37.16 9.73 -1.90
N LEU A 364 -36.19 8.81 -1.90
CA LEU A 364 -35.45 8.44 -3.10
C LEU A 364 -36.35 7.79 -4.16
N GLN A 365 -37.29 6.92 -3.76
CA GLN A 365 -38.27 6.33 -4.68
C GLN A 365 -39.18 7.39 -5.33
N LYS A 366 -39.62 8.39 -4.57
CA LYS A 366 -40.40 9.50 -5.14
C LYS A 366 -39.60 10.28 -6.18
N LEU A 367 -38.31 10.49 -5.95
CA LEU A 367 -37.41 11.16 -6.90
C LEU A 367 -37.19 10.30 -8.15
N ALA A 368 -36.96 9.00 -7.99
CA ALA A 368 -36.83 8.03 -9.09
C ALA A 368 -38.06 8.02 -10.01
N ASN A 369 -39.27 8.02 -9.44
CA ASN A 369 -40.52 8.10 -10.19
C ASN A 369 -40.64 9.38 -11.04
N ASN A 370 -39.96 10.46 -10.63
CA ASN A 370 -39.94 11.73 -11.36
C ASN A 370 -38.79 11.83 -12.37
N GLY A 371 -38.04 10.76 -12.61
CA GLY A 371 -36.91 10.76 -13.56
C GLY A 371 -35.53 10.87 -12.90
N VAL A 372 -35.45 11.21 -11.62
CA VAL A 372 -34.15 11.50 -10.99
C VAL A 372 -33.32 10.24 -10.84
N TRP A 373 -32.09 10.27 -11.36
CA TRP A 373 -31.10 9.22 -11.16
C TRP A 373 -30.31 9.44 -9.87
N ILE A 374 -29.98 8.37 -9.15
CA ILE A 374 -29.24 8.45 -7.89
C ILE A 374 -28.05 7.49 -7.92
N LEU A 375 -26.84 8.04 -7.81
CA LEU A 375 -25.61 7.25 -7.68
C LEU A 375 -24.96 7.54 -6.33
N MET A 376 -24.56 6.48 -5.63
CA MET A 376 -23.89 6.54 -4.34
C MET A 376 -22.57 5.79 -4.38
N GLY A 377 -21.51 6.43 -3.91
CA GLY A 377 -20.19 5.86 -3.75
C GLY A 377 -19.83 5.78 -2.27
N TYR A 378 -19.17 4.69 -1.88
CA TYR A 378 -18.62 4.54 -0.52
C TYR A 378 -17.27 3.83 -0.51
N GLY A 379 -16.67 3.76 0.68
CA GLY A 379 -15.42 3.04 0.91
C GLY A 379 -14.23 3.98 1.09
N ILE A 380 -13.50 3.78 2.17
CA ILE A 380 -12.33 4.59 2.53
C ILE A 380 -11.03 3.81 2.34
N ALA A 381 -11.09 2.48 2.48
CA ALA A 381 -9.94 1.61 2.28
C ALA A 381 -9.50 1.59 0.81
N GLU A 382 -8.20 1.35 0.57
CA GLU A 382 -7.64 1.19 -0.78
C GLU A 382 -8.21 -0.04 -1.50
N LYS A 383 -8.49 -1.09 -0.72
CA LYS A 383 -9.05 -2.36 -1.19
C LYS A 383 -10.27 -2.72 -0.36
N GLN A 384 -11.29 -3.29 -0.99
CA GLN A 384 -12.57 -3.56 -0.35
C GLN A 384 -12.43 -4.56 0.81
N GLU A 385 -11.51 -5.51 0.72
CA GLU A 385 -11.26 -6.52 1.75
C GLU A 385 -10.65 -5.93 3.02
N LYS A 386 -10.07 -4.72 2.92
CA LYS A 386 -9.51 -3.98 4.06
C LYS A 386 -10.48 -2.96 4.65
N GLU A 387 -11.73 -2.94 4.18
CA GLU A 387 -12.74 -2.01 4.68
C GLU A 387 -13.16 -2.41 6.10
N THR A 388 -12.88 -1.54 7.07
CA THR A 388 -13.18 -1.80 8.48
C THR A 388 -14.65 -1.53 8.81
N GLN A 389 -15.33 -0.71 7.99
CA GLN A 389 -16.75 -0.41 8.13
C GLN A 389 -17.50 -0.74 6.84
N ALA A 390 -17.63 -2.04 6.57
CA ALA A 390 -18.41 -2.53 5.45
C ALA A 390 -19.89 -2.17 5.60
N MET A 391 -20.54 -1.86 4.47
CA MET A 391 -21.98 -1.64 4.42
C MET A 391 -22.72 -2.95 4.74
N SER A 392 -23.74 -2.87 5.59
CA SER A 392 -24.63 -4.00 5.88
C SER A 392 -25.38 -4.45 4.61
N PRO A 393 -25.46 -5.75 4.29
CA PRO A 393 -26.23 -6.25 3.15
C PRO A 393 -27.70 -5.78 3.15
N LYS A 394 -28.30 -5.55 4.33
CA LYS A 394 -29.67 -5.03 4.44
C LYS A 394 -29.83 -3.62 3.87
N VAL A 395 -28.79 -2.79 3.98
CA VAL A 395 -28.80 -1.44 3.39
C VAL A 395 -28.78 -1.54 1.88
N GLU A 396 -27.95 -2.43 1.35
CA GLU A 396 -27.86 -2.70 -0.08
C GLU A 396 -29.21 -3.20 -0.62
N GLU A 397 -29.81 -4.20 0.02
CA GLU A 397 -31.13 -4.72 -0.33
C GLU A 397 -32.20 -3.62 -0.37
N LYS A 398 -32.24 -2.74 0.63
CA LYS A 398 -33.16 -1.59 0.67
C LYS A 398 -32.94 -0.61 -0.47
N LEU A 399 -31.69 -0.31 -0.80
CA LEU A 399 -31.38 0.60 -1.90
C LEU A 399 -31.76 -0.04 -3.26
N LEU A 400 -31.57 -1.34 -3.41
CA LEU A 400 -31.96 -2.11 -4.59
C LEU A 400 -33.48 -2.19 -4.81
N THR A 401 -34.31 -1.88 -3.80
CA THR A 401 -35.77 -1.77 -4.01
C THR A 401 -36.17 -0.49 -4.74
N ILE A 402 -35.26 0.48 -4.85
CA ILE A 402 -35.55 1.77 -5.49
C ILE A 402 -35.47 1.60 -7.02
N ARG A 403 -36.63 1.60 -7.67
CA ARG A 403 -36.75 1.32 -9.12
C ARG A 403 -37.35 2.48 -9.90
N THR A 404 -37.01 2.60 -11.17
CA THR A 404 -37.73 3.49 -12.11
C THR A 404 -39.11 2.88 -12.44
N PRO A 405 -40.05 3.66 -13.02
CA PRO A 405 -41.29 3.11 -13.56
C PRO A 405 -41.08 1.98 -14.60
N GLU A 406 -39.94 1.99 -15.29
CA GLU A 406 -39.51 0.97 -16.26
C GLU A 406 -38.75 -0.22 -15.63
N ASP A 407 -38.73 -0.30 -14.30
CA ASP A 407 -38.09 -1.33 -13.48
C ASP A 407 -36.55 -1.35 -13.56
N LEU A 408 -35.93 -0.18 -13.74
CA LEU A 408 -34.47 -0.04 -13.69
C LEU A 408 -33.99 0.29 -12.28
N PRO A 409 -32.78 -0.11 -11.86
CA PRO A 409 -32.20 0.34 -10.59
C PRO A 409 -31.97 1.86 -10.63
N ALA A 410 -32.84 2.63 -9.97
CA ALA A 410 -32.80 4.09 -10.01
C ALA A 410 -31.84 4.68 -8.97
N ALA A 411 -31.66 3.98 -7.85
CA ALA A 411 -30.62 4.24 -6.88
C ALA A 411 -29.60 3.10 -6.90
N GLN A 412 -28.34 3.43 -7.19
CA GLN A 412 -27.26 2.46 -7.24
C GLN A 412 -26.17 2.88 -6.27
N ILE A 413 -25.64 1.91 -5.53
CA ILE A 413 -24.58 2.12 -4.56
C ILE A 413 -23.40 1.20 -4.87
N PHE A 414 -22.20 1.77 -4.87
CA PHE A 414 -20.99 1.04 -5.24
C PHE A 414 -19.86 1.33 -4.26
N TRP A 415 -19.10 0.29 -3.93
CA TRP A 415 -17.80 0.48 -3.28
C TRP A 415 -16.84 1.05 -4.32
N LEU A 416 -16.45 2.30 -4.13
CA LEU A 416 -15.51 3.02 -4.99
C LEU A 416 -14.15 3.21 -4.32
N GLY A 417 -14.07 2.98 -3.00
CA GLY A 417 -12.85 2.91 -2.21
C GLY A 417 -12.03 4.19 -2.21
N ASN A 418 -10.90 4.15 -1.51
CA ASN A 418 -9.80 5.10 -1.60
C ASN A 418 -10.23 6.58 -1.58
N SER A 419 -11.22 6.95 -0.77
CA SER A 419 -11.59 8.35 -0.56
C SER A 419 -12.32 8.58 0.75
N HIS A 420 -11.94 9.66 1.41
CA HIS A 420 -12.63 10.21 2.56
C HIS A 420 -13.64 11.32 2.19
N ALA A 421 -13.93 11.51 0.89
CA ALA A 421 -14.80 12.56 0.43
C ALA A 421 -16.20 12.44 1.05
N LYS A 422 -16.81 13.59 1.35
CA LYS A 422 -18.16 13.68 1.88
C LYS A 422 -18.88 14.71 1.05
N GLU A 423 -19.33 14.29 -0.12
CA GLU A 423 -19.86 15.19 -1.14
C GLU A 423 -21.25 14.73 -1.60
N VAL A 424 -22.14 15.69 -1.79
CA VAL A 424 -23.45 15.50 -2.41
C VAL A 424 -23.58 16.52 -3.53
N LEU A 425 -23.92 16.06 -4.72
CA LEU A 425 -24.10 16.90 -5.88
C LEU A 425 -25.47 16.66 -6.49
N VAL A 426 -26.24 17.73 -6.67
CA VAL A 426 -27.60 17.68 -7.21
C VAL A 426 -27.68 18.50 -8.49
N ASP A 427 -28.13 17.86 -9.57
CA ASP A 427 -28.41 18.44 -10.89
C ASP A 427 -27.26 19.28 -11.50
N ARG A 428 -26.01 18.99 -11.10
CA ARG A 428 -24.84 19.82 -11.42
C ARG A 428 -25.03 21.31 -11.07
N LYS A 429 -25.85 21.61 -10.06
CA LYS A 429 -26.23 22.97 -9.63
C LYS A 429 -25.93 23.25 -8.17
N VAL A 430 -26.04 22.24 -7.31
CA VAL A 430 -25.82 22.37 -5.88
C VAL A 430 -24.80 21.33 -5.44
N HIS A 431 -23.78 21.79 -4.73
CA HIS A 431 -22.78 20.96 -4.08
C HIS A 431 -22.87 21.14 -2.57
N LEU A 432 -23.03 20.04 -1.84
CA LEU A 432 -22.88 19.99 -0.39
C LEU A 432 -21.59 19.24 -0.05
N SER A 433 -20.74 19.82 0.79
CA SER A 433 -19.51 19.17 1.23
C SER A 433 -19.07 19.61 2.62
N GLY A 434 -18.23 18.82 3.31
CA GLY A 434 -17.72 19.18 4.64
C GLY A 434 -17.29 17.96 5.45
N SER A 435 -17.38 18.05 6.78
CA SER A 435 -17.02 16.97 7.70
C SER A 435 -18.14 15.94 7.91
N HIS A 436 -19.38 16.29 7.53
CA HIS A 436 -20.56 15.49 7.81
C HIS A 436 -20.66 14.25 6.92
N ASN A 437 -20.76 13.05 7.52
CA ASN A 437 -20.96 11.80 6.79
C ASN A 437 -22.42 11.62 6.34
N TRP A 438 -22.71 11.91 5.07
CA TRP A 438 -24.06 12.00 4.52
C TRP A 438 -24.91 10.74 4.60
N LEU A 439 -24.29 9.55 4.66
CA LEU A 439 -24.98 8.25 4.67
C LEU A 439 -24.76 7.43 5.95
N SER A 440 -24.00 7.95 6.93
CA SER A 440 -23.73 7.24 8.19
C SER A 440 -23.98 8.05 9.46
N TYR A 441 -24.33 9.33 9.34
CA TYR A 441 -24.61 10.15 10.52
C TYR A 441 -25.82 11.06 10.29
N ARG A 442 -26.87 10.91 11.13
CA ARG A 442 -28.08 11.77 11.06
C ARG A 442 -27.88 13.19 11.59
N GLY A 443 -26.85 13.42 12.40
CA GLY A 443 -26.65 14.71 13.08
C GLY A 443 -27.44 14.88 14.39
N ASP A 444 -27.94 13.78 14.97
CA ASP A 444 -28.83 13.76 16.14
C ASP A 444 -28.15 13.30 17.44
N ARG A 445 -26.87 12.88 17.41
CA ARG A 445 -26.11 12.37 18.57
C ARG A 445 -25.37 13.47 19.38
N GLY A 446 -25.95 14.66 19.49
CA GLY A 446 -25.37 15.81 20.20
C GLY A 446 -24.43 16.69 19.34
N PHE A 447 -23.83 17.72 19.95
CA PHE A 447 -22.96 18.68 19.27
C PHE A 447 -21.58 18.09 18.98
N ARG A 448 -21.39 17.56 17.76
CA ARG A 448 -20.07 17.10 17.27
C ARG A 448 -19.25 18.21 16.62
N GLY A 449 -19.85 19.38 16.38
CA GLY A 449 -19.17 20.48 15.70
C GLY A 449 -19.08 20.25 14.19
N GLU A 450 -20.02 19.49 13.62
CA GLU A 450 -20.03 19.18 12.20
C GLU A 450 -20.27 20.44 11.38
N THR A 451 -19.53 20.55 10.27
CA THR A 451 -19.65 21.64 9.34
C THR A 451 -19.93 21.12 7.94
N ALA A 452 -20.90 21.73 7.26
CA ALA A 452 -21.11 21.54 5.83
C ALA A 452 -21.25 22.88 5.11
N TYR A 453 -20.91 22.87 3.82
CA TYR A 453 -20.96 24.00 2.92
C TYR A 453 -21.93 23.66 1.81
N ARG A 454 -22.89 24.55 1.55
CA ARG A 454 -23.72 24.50 0.36
C ARG A 454 -23.22 25.53 -0.64
N VAL A 455 -22.84 25.08 -1.82
CA VAL A 455 -22.27 25.90 -2.88
C VAL A 455 -23.11 25.76 -4.16
N THR A 456 -23.38 26.87 -4.83
CA THR A 456 -24.03 26.91 -6.15
C THR A 456 -23.19 27.60 -7.22
N ASN A 457 -21.94 27.98 -6.89
CA ASN A 457 -20.97 28.49 -7.84
C ASN A 457 -20.62 27.42 -8.88
N LEU A 458 -20.79 27.75 -10.17
CA LEU A 458 -20.69 26.78 -11.27
C LEU A 458 -19.32 26.12 -11.39
N ASP A 459 -18.22 26.86 -11.19
CA ASP A 459 -16.86 26.30 -11.31
C ASP A 459 -16.61 25.25 -10.21
N THR A 460 -17.02 25.57 -8.99
CA THR A 460 -16.87 24.68 -7.84
C THR A 460 -17.73 23.42 -8.00
N VAL A 461 -18.98 23.60 -8.42
CA VAL A 461 -19.90 22.50 -8.68
C VAL A 461 -19.41 21.64 -9.84
N GLY A 462 -18.90 22.26 -10.91
CA GLY A 462 -18.30 21.57 -12.05
C GLY A 462 -17.11 20.70 -11.64
N SER A 463 -16.17 21.24 -10.86
CA SER A 463 -15.03 20.48 -10.36
C SER A 463 -15.44 19.30 -9.47
N ALA A 464 -16.44 19.48 -8.60
CA ALA A 464 -16.99 18.38 -7.79
C ALA A 464 -17.66 17.32 -8.66
N TYR A 465 -18.41 17.75 -9.69
CA TYR A 465 -19.05 16.85 -10.63
C TYR A 465 -18.03 16.03 -11.41
N GLU A 466 -16.99 16.65 -11.98
CA GLU A 466 -15.93 15.96 -12.72
C GLU A 466 -15.25 14.90 -11.86
N TYR A 467 -14.96 15.21 -10.60
CA TYR A 467 -14.38 14.25 -9.66
C TYR A 467 -15.30 13.03 -9.46
N LEU A 468 -16.56 13.24 -9.07
CA LEU A 468 -17.48 12.14 -8.80
C LEU A 468 -17.82 11.35 -10.08
N GLN A 469 -18.08 12.04 -11.18
CA GLN A 469 -18.35 11.45 -12.49
C GLN A 469 -17.21 10.52 -12.89
N ALA A 470 -15.94 10.95 -12.77
CA ALA A 470 -14.80 10.12 -13.14
C ALA A 470 -14.75 8.80 -12.36
N ARG A 471 -15.10 8.81 -11.08
CA ARG A 471 -15.11 7.58 -10.25
C ARG A 471 -16.22 6.62 -10.68
N PHE A 472 -17.44 7.12 -10.86
CA PHE A 472 -18.55 6.30 -11.34
C PHE A 472 -18.32 5.79 -12.76
N GLN A 473 -17.77 6.62 -13.65
CA GLN A 473 -17.45 6.23 -15.03
C GLN A 473 -16.36 5.15 -15.07
N PHE A 474 -15.32 5.27 -14.24
CA PHE A 474 -14.31 4.24 -14.10
C PHE A 474 -14.92 2.91 -13.64
N HIS A 475 -15.80 2.96 -12.63
CA HIS A 475 -16.50 1.78 -12.15
C HIS A 475 -17.40 1.15 -13.24
N ALA A 476 -18.20 1.95 -13.94
CA ALA A 476 -19.05 1.51 -15.05
C ALA A 476 -18.23 0.83 -16.15
N LYS A 477 -17.06 1.40 -16.50
CA LYS A 477 -16.15 0.82 -17.50
C LYS A 477 -15.67 -0.57 -17.07
N ASN A 478 -15.25 -0.75 -15.81
CA ASN A 478 -14.81 -2.05 -15.31
C ASN A 478 -15.95 -3.09 -15.30
N LEU A 479 -17.16 -2.67 -14.92
CA LEU A 479 -18.35 -3.52 -15.01
C LEU A 479 -18.64 -3.92 -16.46
N TRP A 480 -18.55 -2.98 -17.40
CA TRP A 480 -18.76 -3.23 -18.82
C TRP A 480 -17.73 -4.19 -19.40
N GLU A 481 -16.44 -3.99 -19.15
CA GLU A 481 -15.37 -4.89 -19.60
C GLU A 481 -15.57 -6.32 -19.07
N SER A 482 -15.97 -6.44 -17.80
CA SER A 482 -16.32 -7.71 -17.17
C SER A 482 -17.57 -8.33 -17.81
N ALA A 483 -18.58 -7.51 -18.09
CA ALA A 483 -19.81 -7.95 -18.74
C ALA A 483 -19.57 -8.45 -20.16
N VAL A 484 -18.79 -7.72 -20.96
CA VAL A 484 -18.46 -8.10 -22.35
C VAL A 484 -17.68 -9.40 -22.38
N SER A 485 -16.67 -9.56 -21.50
CA SER A 485 -15.84 -10.75 -21.46
C SER A 485 -16.59 -12.00 -21.00
N SER A 486 -17.55 -11.86 -20.08
CA SER A 486 -18.36 -12.96 -19.53
C SER A 486 -19.73 -13.13 -20.19
N ARG A 487 -20.15 -12.19 -21.04
CA ARG A 487 -21.54 -12.02 -21.52
C ARG A 487 -22.58 -11.91 -20.38
N ASP A 488 -22.19 -11.38 -19.23
CA ASP A 488 -23.09 -11.16 -18.09
C ASP A 488 -23.99 -9.93 -18.30
N ILE A 489 -25.29 -10.18 -18.51
CA ILE A 489 -26.30 -9.14 -18.73
C ILE A 489 -26.49 -8.26 -17.49
N ASN A 490 -26.36 -8.81 -16.27
CA ASN A 490 -26.60 -8.04 -15.05
C ASN A 490 -25.52 -6.98 -14.84
N LEU A 491 -24.25 -7.33 -15.08
CA LEU A 491 -23.14 -6.38 -15.03
C LEU A 491 -23.28 -5.30 -16.11
N ALA A 492 -23.71 -5.69 -17.31
CA ALA A 492 -23.96 -4.75 -18.40
C ALA A 492 -25.09 -3.77 -18.07
N VAL A 493 -26.21 -4.25 -17.50
CA VAL A 493 -27.34 -3.43 -17.07
C VAL A 493 -26.90 -2.38 -16.04
N GLN A 494 -26.09 -2.77 -15.06
CA GLN A 494 -25.54 -1.84 -14.06
C GLN A 494 -24.70 -0.75 -14.73
N SER A 495 -23.77 -1.13 -15.61
CA SER A 495 -22.94 -0.16 -16.35
C SER A 495 -23.79 0.82 -17.16
N VAL A 496 -24.77 0.30 -17.93
CA VAL A 496 -25.67 1.12 -18.76
C VAL A 496 -26.53 2.06 -17.91
N CYS A 497 -26.97 1.64 -16.72
CA CYS A 497 -27.69 2.52 -15.79
C CYS A 497 -26.77 3.62 -15.22
N ILE A 498 -25.51 3.31 -14.91
CA ILE A 498 -24.54 4.34 -14.46
C ILE A 498 -24.32 5.36 -15.56
N TRP A 499 -24.07 4.94 -16.80
CA TRP A 499 -23.94 5.86 -17.93
C TRP A 499 -25.20 6.69 -18.14
N GLY A 500 -26.39 6.07 -18.04
CA GLY A 500 -27.67 6.75 -18.03
C GLY A 500 -27.73 7.87 -16.99
N ALA A 501 -27.41 7.54 -15.74
CA ALA A 501 -27.41 8.47 -14.62
C ALA A 501 -26.41 9.64 -14.76
N LEU A 502 -25.31 9.43 -15.49
CA LEU A 502 -24.31 10.44 -15.80
C LEU A 502 -24.65 11.29 -17.04
N GLY A 503 -25.75 11.01 -17.73
CA GLY A 503 -26.11 11.66 -19.00
C GLY A 503 -25.25 11.20 -20.18
N MET A 504 -24.76 9.96 -20.14
CA MET A 504 -23.90 9.33 -21.16
C MET A 504 -24.65 8.25 -21.96
N ALA A 505 -25.95 8.44 -22.21
CA ALA A 505 -26.76 7.48 -22.94
C ALA A 505 -26.22 7.21 -24.36
N GLU A 506 -25.63 8.21 -25.01
CA GLU A 506 -25.01 8.04 -26.34
C GLU A 506 -23.80 7.12 -26.28
N MET A 507 -22.92 7.29 -25.28
CA MET A 507 -21.78 6.39 -25.05
C MET A 507 -22.25 4.96 -24.82
N ALA A 508 -23.26 4.78 -23.96
CA ALA A 508 -23.85 3.45 -23.72
C ALA A 508 -24.36 2.83 -25.03
N PHE A 509 -25.02 3.61 -25.88
CA PHE A 509 -25.51 3.14 -27.18
C PHE A 509 -24.38 2.70 -28.11
N GLN A 510 -23.33 3.52 -28.22
CA GLN A 510 -22.16 3.24 -29.05
C GLN A 510 -21.46 1.95 -28.62
N GLU A 511 -21.33 1.70 -27.32
CA GLU A 511 -20.77 0.46 -26.76
C GLU A 511 -21.63 -0.76 -27.12
N LEU A 512 -22.97 -0.64 -27.02
CA LEU A 512 -23.91 -1.68 -27.46
C LEU A 512 -23.73 -2.01 -28.95
N GLN A 513 -23.58 -0.99 -29.80
CA GLN A 513 -23.36 -1.16 -31.23
C GLN A 513 -22.00 -1.80 -31.52
N TYR A 514 -20.93 -1.32 -30.89
CA TYR A 514 -19.57 -1.80 -31.09
C TYR A 514 -19.43 -3.29 -30.76
N HIS A 515 -20.09 -3.74 -29.69
CA HIS A 515 -20.10 -5.15 -29.29
C HIS A 515 -21.24 -5.98 -29.88
N ASN A 516 -22.07 -5.37 -30.75
CA ASN A 516 -23.28 -5.98 -31.33
C ASN A 516 -24.16 -6.67 -30.26
N TRP A 517 -24.37 -6.00 -29.13
CA TRP A 517 -25.08 -6.55 -27.97
C TRP A 517 -26.55 -6.15 -28.01
N ILE A 518 -27.28 -6.66 -29.01
CA ILE A 518 -28.68 -6.30 -29.27
C ILE A 518 -29.63 -6.64 -28.11
N GLU A 519 -29.27 -7.66 -27.30
CA GLU A 519 -30.02 -8.07 -26.12
C GLU A 519 -30.23 -6.94 -25.09
N LEU A 520 -29.32 -5.97 -25.06
CA LEU A 520 -29.38 -4.81 -24.17
C LEU A 520 -30.13 -3.62 -24.77
N PHE A 521 -30.56 -3.68 -26.03
CA PHE A 521 -31.20 -2.53 -26.67
C PHE A 521 -32.52 -2.12 -25.99
N PRO A 522 -33.44 -3.05 -25.63
CA PRO A 522 -34.63 -2.67 -24.86
C PRO A 522 -34.29 -2.03 -23.52
N MET A 523 -33.25 -2.52 -22.84
CA MET A 523 -32.76 -1.96 -21.58
C MET A 523 -32.26 -0.52 -21.77
N TRP A 524 -31.49 -0.27 -22.83
CA TRP A 524 -31.03 1.07 -23.17
C TRP A 524 -32.20 2.03 -23.47
N LEU A 525 -33.26 1.57 -24.15
CA LEU A 525 -34.47 2.39 -24.37
C LEU A 525 -35.13 2.80 -23.05
N LYS A 526 -35.17 1.91 -22.05
CA LYS A 526 -35.65 2.25 -20.71
C LYS A 526 -34.79 3.33 -20.03
N VAL A 527 -33.47 3.29 -20.21
CA VAL A 527 -32.57 4.38 -19.75
C VAL A 527 -32.89 5.69 -20.44
N VAL A 528 -33.16 5.65 -21.76
CA VAL A 528 -33.54 6.83 -22.53
C VAL A 528 -34.87 7.42 -22.05
N ILE A 529 -35.87 6.59 -21.76
CA ILE A 529 -37.16 7.05 -21.19
C ILE A 529 -36.93 7.81 -19.87
N GLN A 530 -36.12 7.25 -18.98
CA GLN A 530 -35.79 7.91 -17.72
C GLN A 530 -35.00 9.21 -17.94
N GLY A 531 -34.06 9.23 -18.88
CA GLY A 531 -33.28 10.41 -19.27
C GLY A 531 -34.13 11.53 -19.89
N LEU A 532 -35.16 11.18 -20.67
CA LEU A 532 -36.15 12.12 -21.19
C LEU A 532 -37.01 12.71 -20.06
N ARG A 533 -37.48 11.86 -19.13
CA ARG A 533 -38.27 12.27 -17.97
C ARG A 533 -37.51 13.27 -17.08
N SER A 534 -36.21 13.03 -16.91
CA SER A 534 -35.29 13.88 -16.13
C SER A 534 -34.71 15.06 -16.91
N LYS A 535 -34.99 15.15 -18.22
CA LYS A 535 -34.44 16.15 -19.14
C LYS A 535 -32.91 16.15 -19.21
N GLN A 536 -32.28 15.00 -18.92
CA GLN A 536 -30.87 14.79 -19.22
C GLN A 536 -30.63 14.50 -20.69
N ILE A 537 -31.64 13.94 -21.38
CA ILE A 537 -31.66 13.75 -22.83
C ILE A 537 -32.64 14.75 -23.44
N LEU A 538 -32.18 15.51 -24.42
CA LEU A 538 -32.98 16.48 -25.16
C LEU A 538 -33.70 15.82 -26.34
N LEU A 539 -34.86 16.36 -26.73
CA LEU A 539 -35.77 15.74 -27.70
C LEU A 539 -35.23 15.67 -29.13
N ASP A 540 -34.23 16.48 -29.46
CA ASP A 540 -33.65 16.68 -30.79
C ASP A 540 -32.27 16.04 -30.95
N GLU A 541 -31.84 15.24 -29.97
CA GLU A 541 -30.54 14.57 -30.03
C GLU A 541 -30.44 13.58 -31.21
N GLN A 542 -29.25 13.52 -31.81
CA GLN A 542 -28.98 12.60 -32.94
C GLN A 542 -29.11 11.13 -32.53
N ILE A 543 -28.98 10.84 -31.24
CA ILE A 543 -29.07 9.52 -30.63
C ILE A 543 -30.34 8.77 -31.05
N PHE A 544 -31.49 9.45 -31.20
CA PHE A 544 -32.73 8.81 -31.62
C PHE A 544 -32.67 8.34 -33.07
N LYS A 545 -32.10 9.15 -33.97
CA LYS A 545 -31.97 8.78 -35.39
C LYS A 545 -31.03 7.59 -35.55
N GLN A 546 -29.93 7.57 -34.78
CA GLN A 546 -28.98 6.45 -34.77
C GLN A 546 -29.60 5.18 -34.17
N ALA A 547 -30.38 5.31 -33.10
CA ALA A 547 -31.08 4.18 -32.50
C ALA A 547 -32.18 3.62 -33.42
N ILE A 548 -32.94 4.48 -34.10
CA ILE A 548 -33.93 4.05 -35.09
C ILE A 548 -33.24 3.33 -36.25
N SER A 549 -32.11 3.84 -36.77
CA SER A 549 -31.43 3.17 -37.87
C SER A 549 -30.94 1.78 -37.48
N TRP A 550 -30.61 1.56 -36.20
CA TRP A 550 -30.20 0.26 -35.67
C TRP A 550 -31.34 -0.77 -35.57
N LEU A 551 -32.60 -0.36 -35.75
CA LEU A 551 -33.71 -1.31 -35.90
C LEU A 551 -33.54 -2.23 -37.12
N ASN A 552 -32.81 -1.78 -38.15
CA ASN A 552 -32.62 -2.55 -39.38
C ASN A 552 -31.91 -3.90 -39.17
N ILE A 553 -31.14 -4.08 -38.09
CA ILE A 553 -30.48 -5.34 -37.76
C ILE A 553 -31.37 -6.28 -36.94
N VAL A 554 -32.55 -5.82 -36.50
CA VAL A 554 -33.48 -6.62 -35.70
C VAL A 554 -34.43 -7.40 -36.60
N ASP A 555 -34.48 -8.71 -36.40
CA ASP A 555 -35.44 -9.61 -37.06
C ASP A 555 -36.78 -9.65 -36.29
N THR A 556 -37.89 -9.89 -37.01
CA THR A 556 -39.22 -10.05 -36.42
C THR A 556 -39.32 -11.24 -35.45
N SER A 557 -38.45 -12.23 -35.58
CA SER A 557 -38.34 -13.40 -34.70
C SER A 557 -37.43 -13.17 -33.48
N TYR A 558 -36.92 -11.95 -33.28
CA TYR A 558 -36.07 -11.60 -32.15
C TYR A 558 -36.72 -11.93 -30.81
N GLN A 559 -35.99 -12.64 -29.94
CA GLN A 559 -36.53 -13.17 -28.69
C GLN A 559 -37.09 -12.08 -27.77
N ASN A 560 -36.46 -10.91 -27.71
CA ASN A 560 -36.88 -9.80 -26.85
C ASN A 560 -37.64 -8.72 -27.63
N ILE A 561 -38.32 -9.09 -28.72
CA ILE A 561 -39.02 -8.13 -29.59
C ILE A 561 -40.12 -7.36 -28.84
N GLN A 562 -40.81 -7.98 -27.88
CA GLN A 562 -41.86 -7.29 -27.11
C GLN A 562 -41.29 -6.18 -26.23
N ASP A 563 -40.16 -6.44 -25.55
CA ASP A 563 -39.48 -5.41 -24.76
C ASP A 563 -38.98 -4.26 -25.65
N LEU A 564 -38.49 -4.59 -26.85
CA LEU A 564 -38.07 -3.59 -27.83
C LEU A 564 -39.25 -2.70 -28.28
N ARG A 565 -40.39 -3.32 -28.58
CA ARG A 565 -41.64 -2.61 -28.97
C ARG A 565 -42.09 -1.68 -27.87
N SER A 566 -42.23 -2.20 -26.64
CA SER A 566 -42.63 -1.40 -25.48
C SER A 566 -41.62 -0.29 -25.17
N GLY A 567 -40.32 -0.55 -25.34
CA GLY A 567 -39.27 0.46 -25.19
C GLY A 567 -39.45 1.62 -26.16
N TRP A 568 -39.63 1.34 -27.46
CA TRP A 568 -39.83 2.40 -28.47
C TRP A 568 -41.15 3.13 -28.32
N GLN A 569 -42.22 2.44 -27.97
CA GLN A 569 -43.50 3.05 -27.62
C GLN A 569 -43.32 4.03 -26.44
N GLY A 570 -42.58 3.62 -25.40
CA GLY A 570 -42.27 4.49 -24.27
C GLY A 570 -41.43 5.70 -24.64
N VAL A 571 -40.38 5.53 -25.47
CA VAL A 571 -39.55 6.63 -25.96
C VAL A 571 -40.38 7.64 -26.75
N ILE A 572 -41.14 7.19 -27.74
CA ILE A 572 -41.98 8.08 -28.55
C ILE A 572 -43.07 8.73 -27.69
N GLY A 573 -43.68 8.00 -26.76
CA GLY A 573 -44.69 8.52 -25.84
C GLY A 573 -44.13 9.65 -24.97
N GLU A 574 -42.95 9.45 -24.38
CA GLU A 574 -42.33 10.48 -23.54
C GLU A 574 -41.89 11.71 -24.35
N ILE A 575 -41.37 11.54 -25.57
CA ILE A 575 -41.09 12.67 -26.48
C ILE A 575 -42.39 13.38 -26.84
N ALA A 576 -43.45 12.65 -27.18
CA ALA A 576 -44.73 13.23 -27.59
C ALA A 576 -45.42 14.02 -26.48
N ARG A 577 -45.31 13.55 -25.23
CA ARG A 577 -45.80 14.22 -24.02
C ARG A 577 -45.14 15.58 -23.82
N GLN A 578 -43.87 15.71 -24.19
CA GLN A 578 -43.11 16.96 -24.08
C GLN A 578 -43.28 17.86 -25.32
N ASN A 579 -43.24 17.26 -26.52
CA ASN A 579 -43.43 17.94 -27.80
C ASN A 579 -43.87 16.93 -28.89
N SER A 580 -45.17 16.90 -29.19
CA SER A 580 -45.73 15.99 -30.19
C SER A 580 -45.18 16.20 -31.59
N GLN A 581 -44.77 17.42 -31.96
CA GLN A 581 -44.15 17.68 -33.27
C GLN A 581 -42.74 17.08 -33.35
N ALA A 582 -41.98 17.08 -32.25
CA ALA A 582 -40.67 16.43 -32.21
C ALA A 582 -40.78 14.91 -32.43
N ALA A 583 -41.78 14.28 -31.80
CA ALA A 583 -42.08 12.87 -32.04
C ALA A 583 -42.45 12.59 -33.51
N LEU A 584 -43.30 13.43 -34.12
CA LEU A 584 -43.64 13.31 -35.55
C LEU A 584 -42.42 13.45 -36.46
N ASN A 585 -41.52 14.38 -36.15
CA ASN A 585 -40.31 14.59 -36.95
C ASN A 585 -39.33 13.40 -36.89
N LEU A 586 -39.32 12.66 -35.77
CA LEU A 586 -38.53 11.44 -35.64
C LEU A 586 -39.11 10.28 -36.46
N LEU A 587 -40.43 10.20 -36.57
CA LEU A 587 -41.16 9.18 -37.33
C LEU A 587 -41.30 9.55 -38.82
N ASN A 588 -40.19 9.90 -39.46
CA ASN A 588 -40.14 10.08 -40.92
C ASN A 588 -40.40 8.76 -41.69
N GLU A 589 -40.51 8.81 -43.01
CA GLU A 589 -40.86 7.65 -43.84
C GLU A 589 -40.00 6.40 -43.56
N VAL A 590 -38.69 6.56 -43.38
CA VAL A 590 -37.77 5.44 -43.11
C VAL A 590 -38.00 4.87 -41.71
N ALA A 591 -38.08 5.74 -40.70
CA ALA A 591 -38.34 5.34 -39.32
C ALA A 591 -39.69 4.63 -39.19
N TRP A 592 -40.73 5.17 -39.86
CA TRP A 592 -42.07 4.63 -39.83
C TRP A 592 -42.15 3.23 -40.48
N ALA A 593 -41.42 3.01 -41.58
CA ALA A 593 -41.34 1.69 -42.20
C ALA A 593 -40.79 0.63 -41.22
N GLU A 594 -39.75 0.96 -40.45
CA GLU A 594 -39.21 0.06 -39.42
C GLU A 594 -40.20 -0.19 -38.27
N PHE A 595 -40.92 0.84 -37.84
CA PHE A 595 -41.95 0.71 -36.79
C PHE A 595 -43.10 -0.20 -37.20
N ILE A 596 -43.50 -0.18 -38.47
CA ILE A 596 -44.51 -1.09 -39.01
C ILE A 596 -43.92 -2.49 -39.19
N ARG A 597 -42.71 -2.61 -39.75
CA ARG A 597 -42.02 -3.90 -39.97
C ARG A 597 -41.88 -4.70 -38.68
N LEU A 598 -41.52 -4.02 -37.59
CA LEU A 598 -41.32 -4.64 -36.28
C LEU A 598 -42.57 -4.66 -35.41
N GLU A 599 -43.72 -4.21 -35.93
CA GLU A 599 -45.00 -4.08 -35.22
C GLU A 599 -44.88 -3.28 -33.89
N ILE A 600 -44.05 -2.24 -33.89
CA ILE A 600 -44.00 -1.25 -32.81
C ILE A 600 -45.30 -0.41 -32.81
N SER A 601 -45.86 -0.16 -33.99
CA SER A 601 -47.20 0.41 -34.16
C SER A 601 -48.10 -0.54 -34.95
N LEU A 602 -49.40 -0.56 -34.57
CA LEU A 602 -50.48 -1.22 -35.32
C LEU A 602 -51.35 -0.22 -36.09
N THR A 603 -51.04 1.08 -36.03
CA THR A 603 -51.78 2.13 -36.74
C THR A 603 -51.16 2.39 -38.12
N ASP A 604 -51.95 2.99 -39.01
CA ASP A 604 -51.54 3.32 -40.39
C ASP A 604 -50.70 4.59 -40.51
N THR A 605 -50.78 5.54 -39.56
CA THR A 605 -49.98 6.79 -39.61
C THR A 605 -49.29 7.13 -38.27
N PRO A 606 -48.15 7.86 -38.30
CA PRO A 606 -47.47 8.34 -37.11
C PRO A 606 -48.35 9.18 -36.17
N GLU A 607 -49.24 10.01 -36.71
CA GLU A 607 -50.15 10.86 -35.93
C GLU A 607 -51.14 10.02 -35.12
N LYS A 608 -51.65 8.93 -35.71
CA LYS A 608 -52.55 8.00 -35.01
C LYS A 608 -51.79 7.25 -33.93
N PHE A 609 -50.58 6.78 -34.21
CA PHE A 609 -49.74 6.11 -33.22
C PHE A 609 -49.45 6.99 -32.01
N ILE A 610 -49.00 8.23 -32.23
CA ILE A 610 -48.74 9.18 -31.13
C ILE A 610 -49.99 9.42 -30.29
N LYS A 611 -51.17 9.51 -30.92
CA LYS A 611 -52.45 9.64 -30.18
C LYS A 611 -52.77 8.42 -29.30
N THR A 612 -52.29 7.22 -29.64
CA THR A 612 -52.49 6.03 -28.81
C THR A 612 -51.55 5.95 -27.60
N LEU A 613 -50.47 6.74 -27.61
CA LEU A 613 -49.46 6.77 -26.54
C LEU A 613 -49.72 7.85 -25.48
N ASN A 614 -50.66 8.78 -25.76
CA ASN A 614 -50.99 9.93 -24.91
C ASN A 614 -52.17 9.68 -23.97
#